data_AF-A0A7J6DV63-F1
#
_entry.id   AF-A0A7J6DV63-F1
#
_cell.length_a   1.000
_cell.length_b   1.000
_cell.length_c   1.000
_cell.angle_alpha   90.00
_cell.angle_beta   90.00
_cell.angle_gamma   90.00
#
_symmetry.space_group_name_H-M   'P 1'
#
loop_
_entity.id
_entity.type
_entity.pdbx_description
1 polymer ?
#
loop_
_entity_poly.entity_id
_entity_poly.type
_entity_poly.pdbx_seq_one_letter_code
_entity_poly.pdbx_strand_id
1 'polypeptide(L)'
;MFIGDSISLDHFESFLCLIHSAIPFDSEIIRETNGSVSSIIFKDYEVSVMLYSSHYLVDIVEEAIGRVLKLDSLNGGDVWKEMDVLIFNTWLWWYRSGETQPWDYVQDGDMILKDMDRMEAFQKGLTTWAKWVNTSVDIEKTRVIFQGISPSHYKGSEWGEPKVTNCGNETEPVSGSIYNGPLPKALFVLTDVLNQIEKPVHLLNITTLSQLRKDGHPSKYNAFKGMASLLTHSLFFIFTLITTSIHSINGAFAKQYLTEAKQMKRTEKMSHLHFYFHDILSGKKPSAVKIIESPLKAKGLTGFGVTFMVDDALTEKAEPTSKIVGRAQGIYSLASQSKTDVALLMVMNFVFIEGKYNGSTISILGRNPVLENVREMPLVGGTGLFRFARGYALVNTIHFDVKTGDAIVEYNVYVLHY
;
A
#
# COMPACT_ATOMS: atom_id res chain seq x y z
N MET A 1 6.84 13.93 8.36
CA MET A 1 7.00 13.03 9.51
C MET A 1 5.65 12.41 9.86
N PHE A 2 5.62 11.10 10.08
CA PHE A 2 4.49 10.35 10.65
C PHE A 2 4.68 10.28 12.17
N ILE A 3 3.64 10.59 12.94
CA ILE A 3 3.69 10.66 14.40
C ILE A 3 2.48 9.92 14.96
N GLY A 4 2.72 8.88 15.76
CA GLY A 4 1.59 8.17 16.34
C GLY A 4 1.86 6.77 16.82
N ASP A 5 0.78 5.99 16.85
CA ASP A 5 0.81 4.58 17.21
C ASP A 5 1.25 3.66 16.06
N SER A 6 1.13 2.35 16.24
CA SER A 6 1.53 1.34 15.25
C SER A 6 0.85 1.51 13.88
N ILE A 7 -0.31 2.17 13.80
CA ILE A 7 -0.92 2.48 12.50
C ILE A 7 -0.13 3.56 11.74
N SER A 8 0.54 4.49 12.45
CA SER A 8 1.48 5.41 11.81
C SER A 8 2.67 4.70 11.20
N LEU A 9 3.14 3.61 11.83
CA LEU A 9 4.19 2.75 11.27
C LEU A 9 3.69 2.07 9.99
N ASP A 10 2.50 1.48 9.98
CA ASP A 10 1.92 0.86 8.77
C ASP A 10 1.82 1.87 7.61
N HIS A 11 1.38 3.10 7.90
CA HIS A 11 1.27 4.17 6.90
C HIS A 11 2.64 4.66 6.42
N PHE A 12 3.60 4.81 7.33
CA PHE A 12 4.97 5.15 7.00
C PHE A 12 5.59 4.10 6.06
N GLU A 13 5.47 2.81 6.39
CA GLU A 13 5.98 1.72 5.55
C GLU A 13 5.29 1.66 4.19
N SER A 14 3.96 1.82 4.15
CA SER A 14 3.20 1.89 2.89
C SER A 14 3.66 3.05 2.02
N PHE A 15 3.81 4.25 2.60
CA PHE A 15 4.25 5.43 1.88
C PHE A 15 5.69 5.30 1.35
N LEU A 16 6.58 4.70 2.13
CA LEU A 16 7.93 4.38 1.68
C LEU A 16 7.95 3.40 0.52
N CYS A 17 7.09 2.36 0.54
CA CYS A 17 6.97 1.42 -0.57
C CYS A 17 6.50 2.13 -1.85
N LEU A 18 5.55 3.06 -1.73
CA LEU A 18 5.08 3.87 -2.87
C LEU A 18 6.21 4.72 -3.46
N ILE A 19 6.97 5.44 -2.62
CA ILE A 19 8.11 6.24 -3.09
C ILE A 19 9.18 5.34 -3.71
N HIS A 20 9.55 4.26 -3.02
CA HIS A 20 10.57 3.33 -3.50
C HIS A 20 10.20 2.71 -4.85
N SER A 21 8.90 2.51 -5.13
CA SER A 21 8.45 2.02 -6.44
C SER A 21 8.60 3.03 -7.58
N ALA A 22 8.70 4.32 -7.26
CA ALA A 22 8.71 5.43 -8.21
C ALA A 22 10.12 6.00 -8.47
N ILE A 23 11.11 5.65 -7.66
CA ILE A 23 12.49 6.15 -7.79
C ILE A 23 13.42 5.14 -8.46
N PRO A 24 14.52 5.60 -9.11
CA PRO A 24 15.56 4.72 -9.64
C PRO A 24 16.14 3.76 -8.59
N PHE A 25 16.54 2.57 -9.02
CA PHE A 25 17.09 1.56 -8.13
C PHE A 25 18.46 1.94 -7.56
N ASP A 26 19.23 2.73 -8.30
CA ASP A 26 20.52 3.27 -7.90
C ASP A 26 20.40 4.56 -7.07
N SER A 27 19.17 5.01 -6.76
CA SER A 27 18.99 6.19 -5.90
C SER A 27 19.62 5.99 -4.53
N GLU A 28 20.31 7.02 -4.06
CA GLU A 28 20.97 6.97 -2.77
C GLU A 28 19.94 7.16 -1.65
N ILE A 29 19.69 6.07 -0.91
CA ILE A 29 18.77 6.03 0.23
C ILE A 29 19.55 5.78 1.51
N ILE A 30 19.49 6.72 2.44
CA ILE A 30 20.08 6.57 3.77
C ILE A 30 18.98 6.24 4.78
N ARG A 31 19.27 5.27 5.66
CA ARG A 31 18.41 4.94 6.80
C ARG A 31 19.12 5.33 8.08
N GLU A 32 18.47 6.15 8.88
CA GLU A 32 19.01 6.64 10.13
C GLU A 32 17.99 6.44 11.25
N THR A 33 18.49 6.16 12.45
CA THR A 33 17.68 6.12 13.66
C THR A 33 18.37 6.97 14.70
N ASN A 34 17.69 8.02 15.16
CA ASN A 34 18.20 8.90 16.20
C ASN A 34 17.16 9.00 17.32
N GLY A 35 17.45 8.36 18.46
CA GLY A 35 16.50 8.23 19.55
C GLY A 35 15.19 7.59 19.08
N SER A 36 14.08 8.30 19.26
CA SER A 36 12.72 7.85 18.88
C SER A 36 12.36 8.13 17.42
N VAL A 37 13.26 8.73 16.63
CA VAL A 37 13.01 9.09 15.23
C VAL A 37 13.70 8.09 14.31
N SER A 38 12.92 7.44 13.43
CA SER A 38 13.43 6.70 12.28
C SER A 38 13.29 7.54 11.02
N SER A 39 14.37 7.70 10.26
CA SER A 39 14.42 8.55 9.06
C SER A 39 14.89 7.75 7.85
N ILE A 40 14.20 7.93 6.72
CA ILE A 40 14.62 7.47 5.40
C ILE A 40 14.85 8.70 4.54
N ILE A 41 16.08 8.89 4.08
CA ILE A 41 16.53 10.06 3.34
C ILE A 41 16.78 9.63 1.90
N PHE A 42 16.04 10.23 0.97
CA PHE A 42 16.21 10.09 -0.48
C PHE A 42 17.12 11.22 -0.95
N LYS A 43 18.44 10.98 -1.00
CA LYS A 43 19.46 12.01 -1.19
C LYS A 43 19.29 12.78 -2.49
N ASP A 44 19.02 12.07 -3.59
CA ASP A 44 18.85 12.66 -4.92
C ASP A 44 17.70 13.69 -4.99
N TYR A 45 16.75 13.61 -4.05
CA TYR A 45 15.56 14.44 -4.00
C TYR A 45 15.58 15.42 -2.82
N GLU A 46 16.58 15.34 -1.94
CA GLU A 46 16.63 16.09 -0.69
C GLU A 46 15.36 15.92 0.17
N VAL A 47 14.72 14.74 0.08
CA VAL A 47 13.49 14.42 0.82
C VAL A 47 13.79 13.43 1.94
N SER A 48 13.32 13.74 3.15
CA SER A 48 13.33 12.81 4.27
C SER A 48 11.91 12.42 4.68
N VAL A 49 11.67 11.12 4.79
CA VAL A 49 10.45 10.57 5.37
C VAL A 49 10.80 10.03 6.75
N MET A 50 10.12 10.53 7.78
CA MET A 50 10.44 10.24 9.18
C MET A 50 9.25 9.63 9.90
N LEU A 51 9.51 8.74 10.86
CA LEU A 51 8.56 8.17 11.81
C LEU A 51 8.99 8.53 13.24
N TYR A 52 8.06 9.10 14.01
CA TYR A 52 8.18 9.32 15.45
C TYR A 52 7.12 8.47 16.16
N SER A 53 7.55 7.49 16.95
CA SER A 53 6.59 6.67 17.72
C SER A 53 6.08 7.44 18.94
N SER A 54 4.80 7.76 18.94
CA SER A 54 4.10 8.33 20.10
C SER A 54 2.67 7.81 20.15
N HIS A 55 2.47 6.68 20.83
CA HIS A 55 1.21 5.94 20.78
C HIS A 55 0.00 6.76 21.24
N TYR A 56 0.19 7.68 22.19
CA TYR A 56 -0.85 8.51 22.79
C TYR A 56 -0.70 10.00 22.44
N LEU A 57 0.31 10.36 21.64
CA LEU A 57 0.84 11.71 21.46
C LEU A 57 1.42 12.32 22.75
N VAL A 58 0.64 12.31 23.83
CA VAL A 58 1.03 12.71 25.18
C VAL A 58 1.90 11.67 25.88
N ASP A 59 2.59 12.09 26.93
CA ASP A 59 3.69 11.35 27.51
C ASP A 59 3.24 10.29 28.54
N ILE A 60 3.95 9.16 28.56
CA ILE A 60 3.98 8.25 29.71
C ILE A 60 5.34 8.41 30.39
N VAL A 61 5.33 8.76 31.67
CA VAL A 61 6.53 9.04 32.45
C VAL A 61 6.65 8.04 33.60
N GLU A 62 7.85 7.49 33.79
CA GLU A 62 8.17 6.68 34.97
C GLU A 62 8.34 7.62 36.18
N GLU A 63 7.42 7.52 37.14
CA GLU A 63 7.45 8.27 38.40
C GLU A 63 7.67 7.32 39.58
N ALA A 64 7.95 7.84 40.78
CA ALA A 64 8.13 7.01 41.98
C ALA A 64 6.91 6.14 42.32
N ILE A 65 5.72 6.52 41.85
CA ILE A 65 4.46 5.79 42.03
C ILE A 65 4.20 4.73 40.96
N GLY A 66 5.00 4.70 39.87
CA GLY A 66 4.83 3.85 38.69
C GLY A 66 4.75 4.66 37.40
N ARG A 67 4.31 4.03 36.31
CA ARG A 67 4.16 4.67 34.99
C ARG A 67 2.91 5.55 34.98
N VAL A 68 3.05 6.81 34.65
CA VAL A 68 1.96 7.80 34.66
C VAL A 68 1.70 8.32 33.25
N LEU A 69 0.50 8.11 32.72
CA LEU A 69 0.03 8.77 31.50
C LEU A 69 -0.33 10.22 31.83
N LYS A 70 0.49 11.18 31.41
CA LYS A 70 0.29 12.61 31.69
C LYS A 70 -0.46 13.27 30.54
N LEU A 71 -1.75 13.57 30.73
CA LEU A 71 -2.63 14.05 29.65
C LEU A 71 -2.32 15.50 29.22
N ASP A 72 -1.55 16.24 30.01
CA ASP A 72 -1.15 17.63 29.80
C ASP A 72 0.33 17.79 29.36
N SER A 73 1.03 16.68 29.12
CA SER A 73 2.45 16.67 28.73
C SER A 73 2.63 16.20 27.30
N LEU A 74 3.41 16.95 26.50
CA LEU A 74 3.65 16.67 25.08
C LEU A 74 5.11 16.96 24.68
N ASN A 75 6.06 16.31 25.36
CA ASN A 75 7.51 16.56 25.17
C ASN A 75 7.99 16.30 23.74
N GLY A 76 7.35 15.36 23.03
CA GLY A 76 7.67 15.08 21.63
C GLY A 76 7.49 16.28 20.69
N GLY A 77 6.66 17.26 21.08
CA GLY A 77 6.35 18.44 20.27
C GLY A 77 7.58 19.24 19.81
N ASP A 78 8.65 19.29 20.59
CA ASP A 78 9.86 20.02 20.21
C ASP A 78 10.58 19.42 18.99
N VAL A 79 10.40 18.12 18.75
CA VAL A 79 10.98 17.42 17.59
C VAL A 79 10.15 17.67 16.32
N TRP A 80 8.84 17.87 16.48
CA TRP A 80 7.90 17.91 15.35
C TRP A 80 7.81 19.28 14.68
N LYS A 81 7.99 20.37 15.45
CA LYS A 81 7.70 21.74 15.01
C LYS A 81 8.47 22.20 13.76
N GLU A 82 9.62 21.59 13.46
CA GLU A 82 10.45 21.96 12.32
C GLU A 82 10.11 21.25 11.01
N MET A 83 9.14 20.32 11.00
CA MET A 83 8.82 19.49 9.83
C MET A 83 7.93 20.23 8.82
N ASP A 84 8.13 20.00 7.52
CA ASP A 84 7.30 20.59 6.46
C ASP A 84 5.90 19.96 6.38
N VAL A 85 5.81 18.67 6.71
CA VAL A 85 4.53 17.92 6.75
C VAL A 85 4.50 17.06 8.00
N LEU A 86 3.45 17.22 8.81
CA LEU A 86 3.16 16.43 9.99
C LEU A 86 1.92 15.58 9.75
N ILE A 87 2.02 14.27 9.95
CA ILE A 87 0.93 13.31 9.77
C ILE A 87 0.73 12.59 11.11
N PHE A 88 -0.30 13.00 11.85
CA PHE A 88 -0.61 12.46 13.18
C PHE A 88 -1.62 11.31 13.09
N ASN A 89 -1.46 10.31 13.95
CA ASN A 89 -2.48 9.31 14.22
C ASN A 89 -2.40 8.82 15.66
N THR A 90 -3.54 8.67 16.33
CA THR A 90 -3.58 7.97 17.62
C THR A 90 -4.98 7.47 17.90
N TRP A 91 -5.12 6.19 18.24
CA TRP A 91 -6.35 5.62 18.79
C TRP A 91 -6.18 4.17 19.27
N LEU A 92 -5.45 3.36 18.49
CA LEU A 92 -5.42 1.89 18.65
C LEU A 92 -4.91 1.47 20.03
N TRP A 93 -4.14 2.30 20.70
CA TRP A 93 -3.58 1.97 22.01
C TRP A 93 -4.43 2.46 23.19
N TRP A 94 -5.34 3.43 22.98
CA TRP A 94 -6.11 4.06 24.05
C TRP A 94 -7.08 3.10 24.75
N TYR A 95 -7.63 2.11 24.05
CA TYR A 95 -8.57 1.17 24.67
C TYR A 95 -7.91 0.09 25.54
N ARG A 96 -6.57 0.06 25.64
CA ARG A 96 -5.86 -0.93 26.46
C ARG A 96 -6.26 -0.79 27.93
N SER A 97 -6.43 -1.95 28.56
CA SER A 97 -6.82 -2.09 29.96
C SER A 97 -6.20 -3.35 30.55
N GLY A 98 -6.17 -3.44 31.89
CA GLY A 98 -5.61 -4.59 32.60
C GLY A 98 -4.14 -4.81 32.26
N GLU A 99 -3.73 -6.06 32.04
CA GLU A 99 -2.33 -6.44 31.80
C GLU A 99 -1.70 -5.79 30.54
N THR A 100 -2.53 -5.37 29.59
CA THR A 100 -2.05 -4.75 28.34
C THR A 100 -1.89 -3.22 28.44
N GLN A 101 -2.27 -2.62 29.57
CA GLN A 101 -2.21 -1.19 29.81
C GLN A 101 -0.76 -0.76 30.11
N PRO A 102 -0.20 0.21 29.35
CA PRO A 102 1.19 0.62 29.53
C PRO A 102 1.40 1.67 30.62
N TRP A 103 0.34 2.14 31.29
CA TRP A 103 0.41 3.04 32.44
C TRP A 103 -0.25 2.41 33.67
N ASP A 104 0.22 2.82 34.84
CA ASP A 104 -0.30 2.40 36.14
C ASP A 104 -1.26 3.44 36.74
N TYR A 105 -1.15 4.70 36.31
CA TYR A 105 -1.95 5.86 36.70
C TYR A 105 -2.15 6.82 35.53
N VAL A 106 -3.19 7.66 35.61
CA VAL A 106 -3.49 8.74 34.68
C VAL A 106 -3.43 10.06 35.44
N GLN A 107 -2.68 11.03 34.92
CA GLN A 107 -2.60 12.38 35.49
C GLN A 107 -3.40 13.35 34.63
N ASP A 108 -4.28 14.11 35.29
CA ASP A 108 -5.12 15.18 34.72
C ASP A 108 -4.92 16.45 35.54
N GLY A 109 -4.03 17.32 35.08
CA GLY A 109 -3.53 18.45 35.87
C GLY A 109 -2.86 17.97 37.15
N ASP A 110 -3.36 18.43 38.30
CA ASP A 110 -2.83 18.07 39.61
C ASP A 110 -3.40 16.74 40.16
N MET A 111 -4.41 16.15 39.49
CA MET A 111 -5.04 14.92 39.95
C MET A 111 -4.34 13.69 39.38
N ILE A 112 -4.01 12.73 40.26
CA ILE A 112 -3.50 11.41 39.88
C ILE A 112 -4.60 10.38 40.15
N LEU A 113 -5.10 9.77 39.08
CA LEU A 113 -6.16 8.77 39.10
C LEU A 113 -5.59 7.39 38.84
N LYS A 114 -6.19 6.35 39.44
CA LYS A 114 -5.78 4.98 39.14
C LYS A 114 -6.10 4.59 37.70
N ASP A 115 -7.22 5.06 37.19
CA ASP A 115 -7.62 4.91 35.80
C ASP A 115 -8.64 6.00 35.41
N MET A 116 -8.94 6.14 34.12
CA MET A 116 -9.87 7.14 33.56
C MET A 116 -10.70 6.54 32.41
N ASP A 117 -11.90 7.08 32.15
CA ASP A 117 -12.65 6.75 30.93
C ASP A 117 -11.80 7.05 29.67
N ARG A 118 -11.85 6.14 28.68
CA ARG A 118 -10.99 6.25 27.49
C ARG A 118 -11.38 7.38 26.56
N MET A 119 -12.65 7.76 26.48
CA MET A 119 -13.08 8.91 25.68
C MET A 119 -12.67 10.21 26.36
N GLU A 120 -12.80 10.28 27.68
CA GLU A 120 -12.35 11.45 28.45
C GLU A 120 -10.83 11.62 28.36
N ALA A 121 -10.06 10.55 28.60
CA ALA A 121 -8.61 10.59 28.51
C ALA A 121 -8.15 10.97 27.09
N PHE A 122 -8.77 10.38 26.06
CA PHE A 122 -8.48 10.68 24.66
C PHE A 122 -8.78 12.15 24.32
N GLN A 123 -9.93 12.66 24.76
CA GLN A 123 -10.31 14.06 24.55
C GLN A 123 -9.30 15.02 25.20
N LYS A 124 -8.90 14.76 26.45
CA LYS A 124 -7.93 15.57 27.19
C LYS A 124 -6.55 15.55 26.52
N GLY A 125 -6.04 14.36 26.19
CA GLY A 125 -4.75 14.23 25.51
C GLY A 125 -4.73 14.89 24.13
N LEU A 126 -5.79 14.70 23.33
CA LEU A 126 -5.92 15.40 22.05
C LEU A 126 -6.07 16.91 22.21
N THR A 127 -6.72 17.39 23.28
CA THR A 127 -6.83 18.83 23.57
C THR A 127 -5.45 19.42 23.87
N THR A 128 -4.58 18.70 24.55
CA THR A 128 -3.18 19.10 24.76
C THR A 128 -2.41 19.17 23.44
N TRP A 129 -2.56 18.17 22.57
CA TRP A 129 -1.99 18.21 21.22
C TRP A 129 -2.54 19.38 20.38
N ALA A 130 -3.85 19.65 20.43
CA ALA A 130 -4.49 20.76 19.74
C ALA A 130 -3.94 22.13 20.20
N LYS A 131 -3.74 22.30 21.51
CA LYS A 131 -3.06 23.49 22.05
C LYS A 131 -1.66 23.63 21.49
N TRP A 132 -0.88 22.55 21.48
CA TRP A 132 0.46 22.55 20.89
C TRP A 132 0.45 22.93 19.40
N VAL A 133 -0.52 22.45 18.61
CA VAL A 133 -0.68 22.86 17.21
C VAL A 133 -0.84 24.38 17.13
N ASN A 134 -1.81 24.93 17.88
CA ASN A 134 -2.09 26.37 17.91
C ASN A 134 -0.87 27.20 18.34
N THR A 135 -0.08 26.75 19.31
CA THR A 135 1.06 27.54 19.83
C THR A 135 2.34 27.38 19.02
N SER A 136 2.59 26.19 18.46
CA SER A 136 3.94 25.80 18.04
C SER A 136 4.12 25.61 16.54
N VAL A 137 3.04 25.34 15.78
CA VAL A 137 3.14 25.06 14.34
C VAL A 137 3.23 26.35 13.54
N ASP A 138 4.26 26.51 12.71
CA ASP A 138 4.30 27.59 11.71
C ASP A 138 3.53 27.17 10.45
N ILE A 139 2.40 27.82 10.17
CA ILE A 139 1.52 27.45 9.07
C ILE A 139 2.04 27.89 7.70
N GLU A 140 3.01 28.81 7.66
CA GLU A 140 3.67 29.22 6.40
C GLU A 140 4.63 28.14 5.90
N LYS A 141 5.15 27.31 6.82
CA LYS A 141 6.09 26.22 6.54
C LYS A 141 5.43 24.84 6.58
N THR A 142 4.59 24.59 7.58
CA THR A 142 4.19 23.25 7.99
C THR A 142 2.73 22.97 7.65
N ARG A 143 2.50 21.85 6.96
CA ARG A 143 1.16 21.28 6.76
C ARG A 143 0.87 20.23 7.82
N VAL A 144 -0.28 20.33 8.48
CA VAL A 144 -0.71 19.36 9.49
C VAL A 144 -1.86 18.52 8.96
N ILE A 145 -1.68 17.21 9.01
CA ILE A 145 -2.67 16.20 8.66
C ILE A 145 -2.91 15.33 9.90
N PHE A 146 -4.18 15.07 10.21
CA PHE A 146 -4.55 14.05 11.18
C PHE A 146 -5.25 12.90 10.45
N GLN A 147 -4.71 11.70 10.56
CA GLN A 147 -5.32 10.49 10.02
C GLN A 147 -6.53 10.10 10.86
N GLY A 148 -7.67 9.87 10.20
CA GLY A 148 -8.88 9.37 10.83
C GLY A 148 -8.69 8.07 11.61
N ILE A 149 -9.67 7.79 12.46
CA ILE A 149 -9.65 6.62 13.34
C ILE A 149 -9.62 5.32 12.53
N SER A 150 -8.61 4.47 12.80
CA SER A 150 -8.52 3.13 12.21
C SER A 150 -9.48 2.18 12.93
N PRO A 151 -10.42 1.53 12.21
CA PRO A 151 -11.41 0.63 12.82
C PRO A 151 -10.85 -0.76 13.08
N SER A 152 -11.46 -1.46 14.03
CA SER A 152 -11.24 -2.89 14.27
C SER A 152 -12.44 -3.71 13.79
N HIS A 153 -12.19 -4.97 13.38
CA HIS A 153 -13.24 -5.87 12.86
C HIS A 153 -13.36 -7.13 13.73
N TYR A 154 -14.03 -6.98 14.88
CA TYR A 154 -14.23 -8.07 15.86
C TYR A 154 -15.65 -8.63 15.87
N LYS A 155 -16.60 -8.06 15.12
CA LYS A 155 -18.01 -8.47 15.18
C LYS A 155 -18.63 -8.51 13.79
N GLY A 156 -18.82 -9.71 13.27
CA GLY A 156 -19.40 -9.90 11.94
C GLY A 156 -20.81 -9.34 11.76
N SER A 157 -21.55 -9.21 12.86
CA SER A 157 -22.84 -8.50 12.88
C SER A 157 -22.76 -7.08 12.31
N GLU A 158 -21.60 -6.40 12.42
CA GLU A 158 -21.39 -5.05 11.88
C GLU A 158 -21.27 -5.01 10.35
N TRP A 159 -21.04 -6.16 9.70
CA TRP A 159 -21.03 -6.30 8.25
C TRP A 159 -22.04 -7.32 7.72
N GLY A 160 -23.10 -7.61 8.50
CA GLY A 160 -24.21 -8.47 8.07
C GLY A 160 -23.99 -9.97 8.25
N GLU A 161 -22.92 -10.38 8.94
CA GLU A 161 -22.55 -11.77 9.18
C GLU A 161 -22.52 -12.10 10.69
N PRO A 162 -23.68 -12.21 11.36
CA PRO A 162 -23.73 -12.29 12.82
C PRO A 162 -23.06 -13.53 13.44
N LYS A 163 -22.78 -14.56 12.64
CA LYS A 163 -22.06 -15.77 13.09
C LYS A 163 -20.53 -15.60 13.08
N VAL A 164 -20.02 -14.56 12.42
CA VAL A 164 -18.59 -14.28 12.35
C VAL A 164 -18.16 -13.46 13.57
N THR A 165 -17.08 -13.88 14.21
CA THR A 165 -16.59 -13.31 15.48
C THR A 165 -15.29 -12.53 15.35
N ASN A 166 -14.72 -12.43 14.14
CA ASN A 166 -13.53 -11.64 13.82
C ASN A 166 -13.31 -11.61 12.30
N CYS A 167 -12.40 -10.76 11.83
CA CYS A 167 -11.99 -10.67 10.43
C CYS A 167 -11.06 -11.79 9.93
N GLY A 168 -10.83 -12.86 10.71
CA GLY A 168 -9.72 -13.78 10.50
C GLY A 168 -9.75 -14.56 9.18
N ASN A 169 -10.95 -14.78 8.63
CA ASN A 169 -11.21 -15.50 7.39
C ASN A 169 -11.81 -14.62 6.28
N GLU A 170 -11.85 -13.30 6.50
CA GLU A 170 -12.43 -12.36 5.53
C GLU A 170 -11.43 -12.08 4.40
N THR A 171 -11.84 -12.31 3.15
CA THR A 171 -10.97 -12.15 1.96
C THR A 171 -11.46 -11.10 0.98
N GLU A 172 -12.63 -10.53 1.22
CA GLU A 172 -13.24 -9.49 0.38
C GLU A 172 -13.74 -8.34 1.25
N PRO A 173 -13.72 -7.10 0.71
CA PRO A 173 -14.31 -5.96 1.40
C PRO A 173 -15.83 -6.11 1.55
N VAL A 174 -16.41 -5.31 2.42
CA VAL A 174 -17.85 -5.10 2.46
C VAL A 174 -18.29 -4.51 1.13
N SER A 175 -19.27 -5.12 0.48
CA SER A 175 -19.79 -4.65 -0.80
C SER A 175 -20.53 -3.31 -0.65
N GLY A 176 -20.33 -2.41 -1.61
CA GLY A 176 -20.97 -1.10 -1.64
C GLY A 176 -20.19 -0.03 -0.87
N SER A 177 -20.90 1.02 -0.43
CA SER A 177 -20.31 2.21 0.20
C SER A 177 -20.79 2.44 1.63
N ILE A 178 -21.58 1.51 2.19
CA ILE A 178 -22.21 1.64 3.50
C ILE A 178 -21.72 0.50 4.40
N TYR A 179 -21.25 0.86 5.59
CA TYR A 179 -20.94 -0.08 6.66
C TYR A 179 -22.09 -0.06 7.68
N ASN A 180 -22.58 -1.25 8.08
CA ASN A 180 -23.77 -1.35 8.94
C ASN A 180 -23.45 -1.10 10.42
N GLY A 181 -22.19 -1.28 10.83
CA GLY A 181 -21.74 -0.97 12.18
C GLY A 181 -21.63 0.52 12.47
N PRO A 182 -21.60 0.92 13.75
CA PRO A 182 -21.47 2.32 14.13
C PRO A 182 -20.09 2.87 13.77
N LEU A 183 -19.99 4.19 13.61
CA LEU A 183 -18.70 4.86 13.60
C LEU A 183 -18.01 4.74 14.98
N PRO A 184 -16.67 4.65 15.03
CA PRO A 184 -15.95 4.63 16.30
C PRO A 184 -16.24 5.88 17.11
N LYS A 185 -16.52 5.74 18.41
CA LYS A 185 -16.78 6.89 19.32
C LYS A 185 -15.63 7.91 19.31
N ALA A 186 -14.39 7.42 19.21
CA ALA A 186 -13.20 8.24 19.10
C ALA A 186 -13.20 9.18 17.89
N LEU A 187 -13.92 8.85 16.81
CA LEU A 187 -13.99 9.72 15.64
C LEU A 187 -14.73 11.02 15.99
N PHE A 188 -15.79 10.94 16.78
CA PHE A 188 -16.53 12.12 17.24
C PHE A 188 -15.67 12.99 18.17
N VAL A 189 -14.96 12.38 19.11
CA VAL A 189 -14.01 13.10 20.00
C VAL A 189 -12.93 13.80 19.17
N LEU A 190 -12.36 13.11 18.18
CA LEU A 190 -11.37 13.68 17.27
C LEU A 190 -11.95 14.88 16.51
N THR A 191 -13.13 14.75 15.89
CA THR A 191 -13.74 15.84 15.14
C THR A 191 -14.08 17.03 16.04
N ASP A 192 -14.53 16.78 17.26
CA ASP A 192 -14.86 17.84 18.22
C ASP A 192 -13.61 18.63 18.64
N VAL A 193 -12.47 17.95 18.84
CA VAL A 193 -11.20 18.62 19.14
C VAL A 193 -10.67 19.37 17.92
N LEU A 194 -10.71 18.78 16.72
CA LEU A 194 -10.25 19.44 15.49
C LEU A 194 -11.03 20.73 15.20
N ASN A 195 -12.33 20.76 15.49
CA ASN A 195 -13.17 21.94 15.32
C ASN A 195 -12.81 23.11 16.26
N GLN A 196 -12.00 22.86 17.30
CA GLN A 196 -11.53 23.86 18.26
C GLN A 196 -10.13 24.40 17.93
N ILE A 197 -9.46 23.86 16.91
CA ILE A 197 -8.12 24.29 16.50
C ILE A 197 -8.24 25.53 15.63
N GLU A 198 -7.45 26.56 15.92
CA GLU A 198 -7.45 27.82 15.17
C GLU A 198 -6.62 27.68 13.89
N LYS A 199 -5.51 26.93 13.96
CA LYS A 199 -4.65 26.65 12.81
C LYS A 199 -5.24 25.53 11.93
N PRO A 200 -5.01 25.58 10.61
CA PRO A 200 -5.54 24.59 9.68
C PRO A 200 -4.94 23.21 9.95
N VAL A 201 -5.81 22.24 10.24
CA VAL A 201 -5.48 20.82 10.30
C VAL A 201 -6.39 20.06 9.33
N HIS A 202 -5.78 19.30 8.43
CA HIS A 202 -6.54 18.47 7.50
C HIS A 202 -6.84 17.11 8.10
N LEU A 203 -8.13 16.79 8.29
CA LEU A 203 -8.54 15.43 8.61
C LEU A 203 -8.52 14.56 7.36
N LEU A 204 -7.59 13.60 7.30
CA LEU A 204 -7.62 12.51 6.33
C LEU A 204 -8.70 11.50 6.78
N ASN A 205 -9.95 11.81 6.44
CA ASN A 205 -11.12 11.05 6.89
C ASN A 205 -11.31 9.76 6.09
N ILE A 206 -10.54 8.74 6.44
CA ILE A 206 -10.58 7.40 5.82
C ILE A 206 -11.30 6.36 6.69
N THR A 207 -11.89 6.73 7.83
CA THR A 207 -12.45 5.78 8.81
C THR A 207 -13.51 4.86 8.20
N THR A 208 -14.51 5.39 7.50
CA THR A 208 -15.54 4.57 6.85
C THR A 208 -14.97 3.75 5.70
N LEU A 209 -14.06 4.31 4.91
CA LEU A 209 -13.36 3.56 3.86
C LEU A 209 -12.62 2.35 4.44
N SER A 210 -11.97 2.53 5.60
CA SER A 210 -11.30 1.44 6.32
C SER A 210 -12.28 0.45 6.96
N GLN A 211 -13.49 0.87 7.38
CA GLN A 211 -14.53 -0.06 7.88
C GLN A 211 -15.03 -1.00 6.80
N LEU A 212 -15.04 -0.56 5.54
CA LEU A 212 -15.38 -1.43 4.42
C LEU A 212 -14.30 -2.51 4.17
N ARG A 213 -13.09 -2.33 4.70
CA ARG A 213 -11.94 -3.21 4.47
C ARG A 213 -11.75 -4.24 5.58
N LYS A 214 -12.78 -5.05 5.84
CA LYS A 214 -12.70 -6.21 6.75
C LYS A 214 -11.62 -7.22 6.34
N ASP A 215 -11.28 -7.25 5.05
CA ASP A 215 -10.22 -8.05 4.43
C ASP A 215 -8.81 -7.46 4.59
N GLY A 216 -8.69 -6.19 5.02
CA GLY A 216 -7.42 -5.45 5.05
C GLY A 216 -6.56 -5.69 6.29
N HIS A 217 -6.99 -6.54 7.22
CA HIS A 217 -6.25 -6.82 8.46
C HIS A 217 -5.19 -7.91 8.26
N PRO A 218 -4.04 -7.84 8.94
CA PRO A 218 -3.03 -8.91 8.89
C PRO A 218 -3.54 -10.28 9.39
N SER A 219 -4.60 -10.31 10.21
CA SER A 219 -5.18 -11.55 10.77
C SER A 219 -4.08 -12.43 11.43
N LYS A 220 -4.11 -13.74 11.21
CA LYS A 220 -3.11 -14.73 11.65
C LYS A 220 -1.76 -14.62 10.93
N TYR A 221 -1.64 -13.74 9.95
CA TYR A 221 -0.42 -13.52 9.16
C TYR A 221 0.45 -12.41 9.74
N ASN A 222 0.34 -12.14 11.05
CA ASN A 222 1.21 -11.21 11.77
C ASN A 222 2.37 -11.96 12.49
N ALA A 223 3.35 -11.22 13.00
CA ALA A 223 4.54 -11.77 13.68
C ALA A 223 4.22 -12.49 15.00
N PHE A 224 3.08 -12.18 15.63
CA PHE A 224 2.63 -12.74 16.90
C PHE A 224 1.52 -13.74 16.61
N LYS A 225 1.83 -15.01 16.26
CA LYS A 225 0.88 -16.08 15.85
C LYS A 225 -0.41 -16.21 16.72
N GLY A 226 -1.32 -15.25 16.62
CA GLY A 226 -2.41 -15.02 17.57
C GLY A 226 -3.09 -13.68 17.29
N MET A 227 -4.40 -13.72 17.11
CA MET A 227 -5.22 -12.53 17.32
C MET A 227 -5.15 -12.19 18.81
N ALA A 228 -5.03 -10.91 19.15
CA ALA A 228 -5.21 -10.46 20.52
C ALA A 228 -6.65 -10.78 20.97
N SER A 229 -6.83 -11.98 21.53
CA SER A 229 -7.99 -12.41 22.29
C SER A 229 -7.48 -12.92 23.62
N LEU A 230 -7.79 -12.17 24.67
CA LEU A 230 -7.83 -12.70 26.04
C LEU A 230 -8.81 -13.88 26.09
N LEU A 231 -8.60 -14.77 27.07
CA LEU A 231 -9.22 -16.08 27.33
C LEU A 231 -8.42 -17.23 26.68
N THR A 232 -7.70 -18.09 27.39
CA THR A 232 -7.99 -18.73 28.68
C THR A 232 -6.70 -19.18 29.38
N HIS A 233 -6.64 -18.98 30.70
CA HIS A 233 -5.72 -19.74 31.56
C HIS A 233 -6.27 -21.15 31.78
N SER A 234 -5.33 -22.11 31.90
CA SER A 234 -5.42 -23.42 32.57
C SER A 234 -5.37 -24.64 31.65
N LEU A 235 -4.41 -25.50 31.99
CA LEU A 235 -4.22 -26.90 31.58
C LEU A 235 -3.64 -27.11 30.18
N PHE A 236 -2.31 -27.20 30.08
CA PHE A 236 -1.61 -28.27 29.33
C PHE A 236 -0.09 -28.21 29.58
N PHE A 237 0.31 -28.24 30.86
CA PHE A 237 1.54 -28.95 31.23
C PHE A 237 1.12 -30.42 31.40
N ILE A 238 1.96 -31.36 30.96
CA ILE A 238 1.75 -32.83 30.94
C ILE A 238 1.21 -33.35 29.59
N PHE A 239 2.06 -33.36 28.55
CA PHE A 239 2.42 -34.60 27.86
C PHE A 239 3.65 -34.37 26.97
N THR A 240 4.82 -34.54 27.59
CA THR A 240 6.10 -34.73 26.90
C THR A 240 6.13 -36.10 26.21
N LEU A 241 6.79 -36.13 25.05
CA LEU A 241 7.40 -37.30 24.39
C LEU A 241 6.44 -38.36 23.80
N ILE A 242 6.43 -38.50 22.46
CA ILE A 242 6.94 -39.68 21.73
C ILE A 242 6.64 -39.51 20.22
N THR A 243 7.74 -39.50 19.44
CA THR A 243 7.88 -39.80 17.99
C THR A 243 7.05 -39.01 16.97
N THR A 244 7.71 -38.17 16.18
CA THR A 244 8.14 -38.50 14.81
C THR A 244 8.79 -37.27 14.15
N SER A 245 9.99 -37.47 13.61
CA SER A 245 10.58 -36.76 12.46
C SER A 245 10.24 -35.28 12.28
N ILE A 246 11.04 -34.38 12.85
CA ILE A 246 11.00 -32.95 12.55
C ILE A 246 11.43 -32.74 11.09
N HIS A 247 10.49 -32.61 10.16
CA HIS A 247 10.71 -31.82 8.95
C HIS A 247 10.37 -30.37 9.32
N SER A 248 11.41 -29.55 9.42
CA SER A 248 11.28 -28.10 9.60
C SER A 248 10.55 -27.52 8.38
N ILE A 249 9.31 -27.08 8.57
CA ILE A 249 8.64 -26.20 7.62
C ILE A 249 8.50 -24.84 8.29
N ASN A 250 9.60 -24.08 8.24
CA ASN A 250 9.66 -22.67 8.64
C ASN A 250 8.83 -21.82 7.66
N GLY A 251 7.56 -21.58 7.97
CA GLY A 251 6.77 -20.54 7.31
C GLY A 251 6.93 -19.19 8.03
N ALA A 252 7.78 -18.31 7.49
CA ALA A 252 7.88 -16.90 7.92
C ALA A 252 7.03 -16.04 6.96
N PHE A 253 6.16 -15.17 7.49
CA PHE A 253 5.34 -14.24 6.68
C PHE A 253 6.20 -13.21 5.94
N ALA A 254 7.24 -12.71 6.60
CA ALA A 254 8.39 -12.06 5.98
C ALA A 254 9.62 -12.43 6.81
N LYS A 255 10.69 -12.85 6.12
CA LYS A 255 11.99 -13.07 6.74
C LYS A 255 12.88 -11.95 6.23
N GLN A 256 13.18 -10.96 7.07
CA GLN A 256 14.27 -10.05 6.76
C GLN A 256 15.56 -10.86 6.91
N TYR A 257 16.21 -11.15 5.79
CA TYR A 257 17.56 -11.70 5.83
C TYR A 257 18.47 -10.58 6.34
N LEU A 258 18.63 -10.47 7.66
CA LEU A 258 19.90 -10.03 8.24
C LEU A 258 20.90 -11.16 7.97
N THR A 259 21.26 -11.34 6.70
CA THR A 259 22.54 -11.95 6.41
C THR A 259 23.56 -10.96 6.92
N GLU A 260 24.29 -11.30 7.98
CA GLU A 260 25.74 -11.08 7.95
C GLU A 260 26.16 -11.24 6.51
N ALA A 261 26.79 -10.22 5.93
CA ALA A 261 27.14 -10.15 4.53
C ALA A 261 28.07 -11.30 4.09
N LYS A 262 27.59 -12.55 4.03
CA LYS A 262 27.83 -13.39 2.87
C LYS A 262 27.06 -12.73 1.76
N GLN A 263 27.77 -11.78 1.16
CA GLN A 263 27.56 -11.15 -0.13
C GLN A 263 27.02 -12.20 -1.11
N MET A 264 25.73 -12.47 -1.07
CA MET A 264 25.08 -13.25 -2.11
C MET A 264 24.96 -12.26 -3.25
N LYS A 265 26.06 -12.11 -4.01
CA LYS A 265 26.16 -11.33 -5.25
C LYS A 265 25.05 -11.85 -6.16
N ARG A 266 23.85 -11.30 -6.05
CA ARG A 266 22.83 -11.41 -7.08
C ARG A 266 23.32 -10.52 -8.20
N THR A 267 24.03 -11.12 -9.14
CA THR A 267 24.55 -10.42 -10.30
C THR A 267 23.35 -9.93 -11.10
N GLU A 268 23.17 -8.62 -11.15
CA GLU A 268 22.17 -8.04 -12.04
C GLU A 268 22.47 -8.43 -13.49
N LYS A 269 21.43 -8.79 -14.22
CA LYS A 269 21.47 -9.21 -15.61
C LYS A 269 20.59 -8.29 -16.42
N MET A 270 21.16 -7.73 -17.46
CA MET A 270 20.39 -7.16 -18.56
C MET A 270 19.97 -8.29 -19.50
N SER A 271 18.70 -8.35 -19.85
CA SER A 271 18.22 -9.20 -20.94
C SER A 271 17.50 -8.35 -21.97
N HIS A 272 17.82 -8.63 -23.23
CA HIS A 272 17.07 -8.12 -24.37
C HIS A 272 16.16 -9.23 -24.88
N LEU A 273 14.87 -8.95 -24.93
CA LEU A 273 13.86 -9.84 -25.51
C LEU A 273 13.33 -9.19 -26.77
N HIS A 274 13.14 -10.00 -27.80
CA HIS A 274 12.60 -9.57 -29.09
C HIS A 274 11.52 -10.55 -29.52
N PHE A 275 10.35 -10.02 -29.86
CA PHE A 275 9.18 -10.81 -30.29
C PHE A 275 8.15 -9.92 -30.99
N TYR A 276 7.16 -10.56 -31.60
CA TYR A 276 6.07 -9.92 -32.32
C TYR A 276 4.74 -10.21 -31.62
N PHE A 277 4.00 -9.16 -31.35
CA PHE A 277 2.67 -9.15 -30.75
C PHE A 277 1.60 -9.07 -31.84
N HIS A 278 0.57 -9.92 -31.76
CA HIS A 278 -0.47 -10.07 -32.77
C HIS A 278 -1.84 -9.76 -32.19
N ASP A 279 -2.33 -8.55 -32.43
CA ASP A 279 -3.66 -8.08 -32.02
C ASP A 279 -4.64 -8.38 -33.15
N ILE A 280 -5.50 -9.38 -32.96
CA ILE A 280 -6.43 -9.86 -33.97
C ILE A 280 -7.86 -9.61 -33.49
N LEU A 281 -8.51 -8.61 -34.08
CA LEU A 281 -9.90 -8.23 -33.80
C LEU A 281 -10.87 -8.94 -34.76
N SER A 282 -10.37 -9.43 -35.89
CA SER A 282 -11.19 -9.98 -36.97
C SER A 282 -11.21 -11.51 -37.03
N GLY A 283 -11.94 -12.03 -38.02
CA GLY A 283 -12.04 -13.47 -38.28
C GLY A 283 -12.91 -14.24 -37.28
N LYS A 284 -12.79 -15.56 -37.31
CA LYS A 284 -13.62 -16.47 -36.48
C LYS A 284 -13.09 -16.68 -35.07
N LYS A 285 -11.84 -16.29 -34.82
CA LYS A 285 -11.12 -16.50 -33.55
C LYS A 285 -10.29 -15.25 -33.22
N PRO A 286 -10.95 -14.12 -32.90
CA PRO A 286 -10.24 -12.93 -32.47
C PRO A 286 -9.49 -13.19 -31.16
N SER A 287 -8.32 -12.59 -31.01
CA SER A 287 -7.54 -12.59 -29.77
C SER A 287 -7.84 -11.36 -28.89
N ALA A 288 -8.45 -10.32 -29.48
CA ALA A 288 -8.90 -9.13 -28.79
C ALA A 288 -10.41 -8.90 -28.96
N VAL A 289 -11.08 -8.60 -27.85
CA VAL A 289 -12.53 -8.37 -27.83
C VAL A 289 -12.82 -7.03 -27.16
N LYS A 290 -13.65 -6.22 -27.82
CA LYS A 290 -14.14 -4.97 -27.25
C LYS A 290 -15.09 -5.27 -26.09
N ILE A 291 -14.77 -4.77 -24.91
CA ILE A 291 -15.56 -4.95 -23.68
C ILE A 291 -16.28 -3.68 -23.23
N ILE A 292 -15.80 -2.51 -23.66
CA ILE A 292 -16.42 -1.20 -23.36
C ILE A 292 -16.54 -0.41 -24.66
N GLU A 293 -17.74 0.13 -24.92
CA GLU A 293 -18.02 1.04 -26.04
C GLU A 293 -17.83 2.51 -25.61
N SER A 294 -17.49 3.40 -26.54
CA SER A 294 -17.37 4.83 -26.22
C SER A 294 -18.75 5.45 -25.98
N PRO A 295 -18.99 6.10 -24.83
CA PRO A 295 -20.21 6.85 -24.59
C PRO A 295 -20.24 8.17 -25.39
N LEU A 296 -19.15 8.55 -26.04
CA LEU A 296 -18.98 9.86 -26.68
C LEU A 296 -19.02 9.81 -28.22
N LYS A 297 -19.42 8.67 -28.82
CA LYS A 297 -19.54 8.49 -30.29
C LYS A 297 -20.28 9.65 -30.99
N ALA A 298 -21.30 10.22 -30.35
CA ALA A 298 -22.10 11.32 -30.89
C ALA A 298 -21.41 12.70 -30.89
N LYS A 299 -20.29 12.87 -30.18
CA LYS A 299 -19.60 14.17 -29.99
C LYS A 299 -18.38 14.39 -30.89
N GLY A 300 -18.19 13.55 -31.90
CA GLY A 300 -17.05 13.66 -32.82
C GLY A 300 -15.68 13.38 -32.19
N LEU A 301 -15.66 12.76 -31.00
CA LEU A 301 -14.49 12.19 -30.35
C LEU A 301 -14.43 10.71 -30.73
N THR A 302 -13.42 10.33 -31.53
CA THR A 302 -13.32 8.98 -32.05
C THR A 302 -12.75 8.05 -30.99
N GLY A 303 -13.63 7.25 -30.37
CA GLY A 303 -13.23 6.04 -29.65
C GLY A 303 -12.68 6.21 -28.24
N PHE A 304 -12.53 7.43 -27.70
CA PHE A 304 -12.11 7.64 -26.30
C PHE A 304 -12.96 6.81 -25.33
N GLY A 305 -12.28 6.07 -24.46
CA GLY A 305 -12.89 5.16 -23.47
C GLY A 305 -13.31 3.80 -24.02
N VAL A 306 -13.17 3.50 -25.32
CA VAL A 306 -13.31 2.13 -25.81
C VAL A 306 -12.18 1.29 -25.21
N THR A 307 -12.54 0.14 -24.65
CA THR A 307 -11.61 -0.79 -24.01
C THR A 307 -11.73 -2.18 -24.63
N PHE A 308 -10.59 -2.82 -24.82
CA PHE A 308 -10.48 -4.19 -25.31
C PHE A 308 -9.82 -5.08 -24.23
N MET A 309 -10.31 -6.31 -24.12
CA MET A 309 -9.66 -7.41 -23.40
C MET A 309 -8.89 -8.25 -24.39
N VAL A 310 -7.65 -8.62 -24.07
CA VAL A 310 -6.74 -9.30 -25.01
C VAL A 310 -6.12 -10.57 -24.42
N ASP A 311 -5.92 -11.57 -25.28
CA ASP A 311 -5.06 -12.75 -25.10
C ASP A 311 -4.27 -12.99 -26.40
N ASP A 312 -3.38 -12.05 -26.70
CA ASP A 312 -2.68 -11.97 -27.98
C ASP A 312 -1.44 -12.85 -28.02
N ALA A 313 -1.17 -13.45 -29.17
CA ALA A 313 0.01 -14.30 -29.35
C ALA A 313 1.28 -13.45 -29.41
N LEU A 314 2.37 -13.98 -28.84
CA LEU A 314 3.73 -13.47 -29.01
C LEU A 314 4.53 -14.48 -29.83
N THR A 315 5.16 -14.08 -30.93
CA THR A 315 5.94 -14.99 -31.81
C THR A 315 7.38 -14.52 -32.03
N GLU A 316 8.27 -15.42 -32.44
CA GLU A 316 9.67 -15.08 -32.76
C GLU A 316 9.83 -14.23 -34.03
N LYS A 317 8.87 -14.31 -34.95
CA LYS A 317 8.89 -13.59 -36.24
C LYS A 317 7.53 -12.96 -36.53
N ALA A 318 7.49 -11.99 -37.44
CA ALA A 318 6.28 -11.27 -37.82
C ALA A 318 5.18 -12.19 -38.41
N GLU A 319 5.53 -13.35 -38.97
CA GLU A 319 4.54 -14.28 -39.49
C GLU A 319 3.71 -14.91 -38.35
N PRO A 320 2.36 -14.88 -38.41
CA PRO A 320 1.51 -15.45 -37.35
C PRO A 320 1.66 -16.97 -37.16
N THR A 321 2.18 -17.68 -38.17
CA THR A 321 2.50 -19.11 -38.10
C THR A 321 3.86 -19.41 -37.47
N SER A 322 4.63 -18.36 -37.13
CA SER A 322 5.90 -18.49 -36.44
C SER A 322 5.72 -19.06 -35.04
N LYS A 323 6.82 -19.54 -34.47
CA LYS A 323 6.83 -20.15 -33.14
C LYS A 323 6.29 -19.16 -32.10
N ILE A 324 5.27 -19.60 -31.36
CA ILE A 324 4.72 -18.84 -30.24
C ILE A 324 5.69 -18.94 -29.06
N VAL A 325 6.10 -17.80 -28.52
CA VAL A 325 7.00 -17.67 -27.36
C VAL A 325 6.30 -17.22 -26.09
N GLY A 326 5.06 -16.73 -26.21
CA GLY A 326 4.26 -16.28 -25.09
C GLY A 326 2.90 -15.74 -25.48
N ARG A 327 2.23 -15.13 -24.51
CA ARG A 327 0.94 -14.45 -24.64
C ARG A 327 1.01 -13.07 -24.01
N ALA A 328 0.36 -12.07 -24.61
CA ALA A 328 0.08 -10.80 -23.97
C ALA A 328 -1.38 -10.78 -23.50
N GLN A 329 -1.57 -10.62 -22.19
CA GLN A 329 -2.86 -10.76 -21.54
C GLN A 329 -3.17 -9.53 -20.70
N GLY A 330 -4.34 -8.93 -20.91
CA GLY A 330 -4.75 -7.74 -20.17
C GLY A 330 -5.74 -6.90 -20.95
N ILE A 331 -5.63 -5.57 -20.82
CA ILE A 331 -6.51 -4.62 -21.50
C ILE A 331 -5.71 -3.53 -22.20
N TYR A 332 -6.31 -2.96 -23.24
CA TYR A 332 -5.94 -1.64 -23.72
C TYR A 332 -7.17 -0.75 -23.92
N SER A 333 -7.00 0.55 -23.73
CA SER A 333 -8.09 1.53 -23.86
C SER A 333 -7.66 2.75 -24.66
N LEU A 334 -8.54 3.28 -25.51
CA LEU A 334 -8.31 4.58 -26.17
C LEU A 334 -8.35 5.71 -25.13
N ALA A 335 -7.19 6.27 -24.82
CA ALA A 335 -6.97 7.16 -23.68
C ALA A 335 -6.81 8.65 -24.06
N SER A 336 -6.76 8.98 -25.36
CA SER A 336 -6.70 10.37 -25.83
C SER A 336 -8.08 10.91 -26.19
N GLN A 337 -8.37 12.14 -25.75
CA GLN A 337 -9.52 12.93 -26.21
C GLN A 337 -9.16 13.86 -27.39
N SER A 338 -7.90 13.93 -27.79
CA SER A 338 -7.48 14.77 -28.90
C SER A 338 -7.85 14.14 -30.25
N LYS A 339 -8.19 14.98 -31.24
CA LYS A 339 -8.50 14.54 -32.61
C LYS A 339 -7.25 14.20 -33.43
N THR A 340 -6.08 14.65 -33.00
CA THR A 340 -4.81 14.47 -33.72
C THR A 340 -3.87 13.47 -33.03
N ASP A 341 -4.26 12.94 -31.87
CA ASP A 341 -3.47 12.00 -31.08
C ASP A 341 -4.31 10.76 -30.80
N VAL A 342 -3.86 9.61 -31.32
CA VAL A 342 -4.45 8.30 -31.04
C VAL A 342 -3.50 7.57 -30.10
N ALA A 343 -3.86 7.55 -28.82
CA ALA A 343 -3.06 6.92 -27.78
C ALA A 343 -3.86 5.87 -27.01
N LEU A 344 -3.26 4.71 -26.84
CA LEU A 344 -3.78 3.63 -26.01
C LEU A 344 -3.15 3.70 -24.62
N LEU A 345 -3.93 3.39 -23.58
CA LEU A 345 -3.38 2.96 -22.29
C LEU A 345 -3.26 1.44 -22.33
N MET A 346 -2.04 0.92 -22.21
CA MET A 346 -1.74 -0.50 -22.17
C MET A 346 -1.63 -0.95 -20.72
N VAL A 347 -2.35 -2.01 -20.33
CA VAL A 347 -2.25 -2.64 -19.01
C VAL A 347 -2.20 -4.15 -19.23
N MET A 348 -0.99 -4.70 -19.35
CA MET A 348 -0.79 -6.06 -19.85
C MET A 348 0.31 -6.81 -19.11
N ASN A 349 0.14 -8.13 -19.01
CA ASN A 349 1.18 -9.07 -18.65
C ASN A 349 1.61 -9.87 -19.89
N PHE A 350 2.92 -9.98 -20.10
CA PHE A 350 3.51 -10.82 -21.14
C PHE A 350 3.99 -12.10 -20.47
N VAL A 351 3.30 -13.20 -20.77
CA VAL A 351 3.51 -14.52 -20.17
C VAL A 351 4.33 -15.37 -21.14
N PHE A 352 5.59 -15.62 -20.79
CA PHE A 352 6.49 -16.41 -21.65
C PHE A 352 6.29 -17.90 -21.40
N ILE A 353 6.22 -18.69 -22.48
CA ILE A 353 5.97 -20.14 -22.42
C ILE A 353 7.13 -20.96 -23.02
N GLU A 354 8.18 -20.28 -23.47
CA GLU A 354 9.30 -20.88 -24.19
C GLU A 354 10.66 -20.52 -23.60
N GLY A 355 11.65 -21.38 -23.90
CA GLY A 355 13.06 -21.15 -23.58
C GLY A 355 13.33 -20.97 -22.09
N LYS A 356 14.41 -20.23 -21.77
CA LYS A 356 14.82 -20.02 -20.37
C LYS A 356 13.78 -19.26 -19.54
N TYR A 357 12.89 -18.51 -20.17
CA TYR A 357 11.92 -17.64 -19.49
C TYR A 357 10.54 -18.27 -19.31
N ASN A 358 10.35 -19.54 -19.69
CA ASN A 358 9.08 -20.24 -19.53
C ASN A 358 8.53 -20.12 -18.10
N GLY A 359 7.27 -19.70 -17.98
CA GLY A 359 6.56 -19.47 -16.73
C GLY A 359 6.87 -18.13 -16.05
N SER A 360 7.79 -17.33 -16.61
CA SER A 360 8.07 -15.97 -16.14
C SER A 360 7.18 -14.96 -16.84
N THR A 361 6.97 -13.81 -16.21
CA THR A 361 6.17 -12.73 -16.79
C THR A 361 6.87 -11.37 -16.67
N ILE A 362 6.56 -10.45 -17.58
CA ILE A 362 6.81 -9.02 -17.41
C ILE A 362 5.48 -8.27 -17.49
N SER A 363 5.37 -7.15 -16.79
CA SER A 363 4.16 -6.31 -16.75
C SER A 363 4.45 -4.96 -17.39
N ILE A 364 3.54 -4.51 -18.26
CA ILE A 364 3.58 -3.19 -18.90
C ILE A 364 2.35 -2.39 -18.48
N LEU A 365 2.59 -1.18 -18.00
CA LEU A 365 1.56 -0.17 -17.75
C LEU A 365 2.05 1.14 -18.36
N GLY A 366 1.48 1.54 -19.50
CA GLY A 366 2.05 2.67 -20.24
C GLY A 366 1.14 3.25 -21.31
N ARG A 367 1.42 4.50 -21.67
CA ARG A 367 0.79 5.19 -22.81
C ARG A 367 1.47 4.74 -24.12
N ASN A 368 0.67 4.42 -25.12
CA ASN A 368 1.10 3.91 -26.42
C ASN A 368 0.52 4.80 -27.55
N PRO A 369 1.24 5.86 -27.98
CA PRO A 369 0.82 6.75 -29.07
C PRO A 369 1.01 6.09 -30.43
N VAL A 370 0.02 5.34 -30.91
CA VAL A 370 0.18 4.40 -32.05
C VAL A 370 0.53 5.04 -33.40
N LEU A 371 0.44 6.38 -33.51
CA LEU A 371 0.86 7.13 -34.70
C LEU A 371 2.37 7.42 -34.74
N GLU A 372 3.08 7.23 -33.62
CA GLU A 372 4.53 7.41 -33.56
C GLU A 372 5.26 6.14 -34.04
N ASN A 373 6.41 6.35 -34.71
CA ASN A 373 7.21 5.27 -35.31
C ASN A 373 7.76 4.30 -34.26
N VAL A 374 8.42 4.83 -33.21
CA VAL A 374 8.95 4.03 -32.09
C VAL A 374 8.36 4.58 -30.82
N ARG A 375 7.75 3.71 -30.03
CA ARG A 375 7.03 4.07 -28.81
C ARG A 375 7.68 3.37 -27.64
N GLU A 376 7.90 4.10 -26.56
CA GLU A 376 8.48 3.55 -25.34
C GLU A 376 7.39 3.29 -24.31
N MET A 377 7.43 2.11 -23.67
CA MET A 377 6.56 1.78 -22.55
C MET A 377 7.36 1.21 -21.39
N PRO A 378 7.10 1.62 -20.14
CA PRO A 378 7.83 1.13 -18.99
C PRO A 378 7.42 -0.30 -18.64
N LEU A 379 8.41 -1.10 -18.21
CA LEU A 379 8.18 -2.35 -17.51
C LEU A 379 8.02 -2.02 -16.02
N VAL A 380 6.84 -2.30 -15.48
CA VAL A 380 6.47 -1.98 -14.08
C VAL A 380 6.64 -3.16 -13.12
N GLY A 381 7.08 -4.32 -13.63
CA GLY A 381 7.39 -5.48 -12.81
C GLY A 381 7.55 -6.77 -13.61
N GLY A 382 7.74 -7.86 -12.88
CA GLY A 382 7.80 -9.21 -13.45
C GLY A 382 7.81 -10.31 -12.38
N THR A 383 7.58 -11.53 -12.84
CA THR A 383 7.54 -12.75 -12.00
C THR A 383 8.49 -13.81 -12.55
N GLY A 384 8.73 -14.87 -11.76
CA GLY A 384 9.68 -15.92 -12.13
C GLY A 384 11.11 -15.39 -12.20
N LEU A 385 11.77 -15.59 -13.34
CA LEU A 385 13.13 -15.06 -13.59
C LEU A 385 13.17 -13.53 -13.69
N PHE A 386 12.04 -12.90 -13.98
CA PHE A 386 11.93 -11.44 -14.02
C PHE A 386 11.48 -10.85 -12.68
N ARG A 387 11.71 -11.54 -11.56
CA ARG A 387 11.38 -10.99 -10.24
C ARG A 387 12.22 -9.73 -9.99
N PHE A 388 11.57 -8.67 -9.53
CA PHE A 388 12.14 -7.32 -9.39
C PHE A 388 12.56 -6.69 -10.73
N ALA A 389 11.98 -7.14 -11.84
CA ALA A 389 12.28 -6.59 -13.15
C ALA A 389 11.91 -5.11 -13.25
N ARG A 390 12.79 -4.35 -13.91
CA ARG A 390 12.57 -2.97 -14.34
C ARG A 390 13.20 -2.76 -15.72
N GLY A 391 12.70 -1.80 -16.48
CA GLY A 391 13.22 -1.50 -17.80
C GLY A 391 12.16 -0.88 -18.71
N TYR A 392 12.34 -1.04 -20.01
CA TYR A 392 11.47 -0.43 -21.01
C TYR A 392 11.31 -1.34 -22.23
N ALA A 393 10.21 -1.15 -22.95
CA ALA A 393 9.93 -1.75 -24.23
C ALA A 393 9.91 -0.66 -25.30
N LEU A 394 10.69 -0.83 -26.36
CA LEU A 394 10.56 -0.06 -27.58
C LEU A 394 9.70 -0.86 -28.55
N VAL A 395 8.62 -0.24 -29.03
CA VAL A 395 7.65 -0.92 -29.89
C VAL A 395 7.44 -0.18 -31.18
N ASN A 396 7.29 -0.95 -32.26
CA ASN A 396 7.08 -0.45 -33.61
C ASN A 396 5.95 -1.25 -34.28
N THR A 397 5.08 -0.58 -35.01
CA THR A 397 3.97 -1.25 -35.73
C THR A 397 4.47 -1.62 -37.12
N ILE A 398 4.59 -2.92 -37.43
CA ILE A 398 5.00 -3.38 -38.77
C ILE A 398 3.81 -3.62 -39.69
N HIS A 399 2.65 -3.94 -39.13
CA HIS A 399 1.44 -4.11 -39.92
C HIS A 399 0.24 -3.57 -39.15
N PHE A 400 -0.65 -2.89 -39.87
CA PHE A 400 -1.95 -2.46 -39.37
C PHE A 400 -2.97 -2.46 -40.50
N ASP A 401 -4.04 -3.24 -40.38
CA ASP A 401 -5.17 -3.18 -41.30
C ASP A 401 -6.24 -2.24 -40.75
N VAL A 402 -6.40 -1.10 -41.41
CA VAL A 402 -7.34 -0.04 -41.00
C VAL A 402 -8.80 -0.50 -41.04
N LYS A 403 -9.15 -1.50 -41.87
CA LYS A 403 -10.53 -2.00 -41.99
C LYS A 403 -10.88 -2.95 -40.86
N THR A 404 -9.95 -3.82 -40.48
CA THR A 404 -10.21 -4.86 -39.48
C THR A 404 -9.76 -4.45 -38.08
N GLY A 405 -8.78 -3.57 -37.98
CA GLY A 405 -8.09 -3.22 -36.74
C GLY A 405 -6.96 -4.19 -36.38
N ASP A 406 -6.71 -5.21 -37.20
CA ASP A 406 -5.66 -6.20 -36.90
C ASP A 406 -4.28 -5.57 -37.01
N ALA A 407 -3.41 -5.88 -36.05
CA ALA A 407 -2.08 -5.29 -35.94
C ALA A 407 -1.00 -6.34 -35.64
N ILE A 408 0.18 -6.11 -36.21
CA ILE A 408 1.41 -6.82 -35.83
C ILE A 408 2.40 -5.77 -35.33
N VAL A 409 2.87 -5.94 -34.10
CA VAL A 409 3.72 -4.98 -33.39
C VAL A 409 4.99 -5.68 -32.92
N GLU A 410 6.14 -5.12 -33.25
CA GLU A 410 7.45 -5.62 -32.84
C GLU A 410 7.79 -5.00 -31.51
N TYR A 411 8.25 -5.84 -30.58
CA TYR A 411 8.68 -5.45 -29.26
C TYR A 411 10.17 -5.74 -29.09
N ASN A 412 10.91 -4.70 -28.70
CA ASN A 412 12.27 -4.80 -28.19
C ASN A 412 12.25 -4.43 -26.71
N VAL A 413 12.37 -5.44 -25.84
CA VAL A 413 12.27 -5.27 -24.39
C VAL A 413 13.64 -5.37 -23.77
N TYR A 414 14.03 -4.34 -23.02
CA TYR A 414 15.26 -4.31 -22.24
C TYR A 414 14.88 -4.42 -20.77
N VAL A 415 15.14 -5.58 -20.16
CA VAL A 415 14.75 -5.90 -18.78
C VAL A 415 15.96 -6.19 -17.91
N LEU A 416 16.12 -5.41 -16.84
CA LEU A 416 17.08 -5.64 -15.77
C LEU A 416 16.44 -6.56 -14.73
N HIS A 417 17.12 -7.65 -14.36
CA HIS A 417 16.68 -8.64 -13.36
C HIS A 417 17.89 -9.33 -12.70
N TYR A 418 17.69 -10.40 -11.92
CA TYR A 418 18.72 -11.01 -11.05
C TYR A 418 18.94 -12.51 -11.29
#